data_AF-A0A4C1Y5U1-F1
#
_entry.id   AF-A0A4C1Y5U1-F1
#
_cell.length_a   1.000
_cell.length_b   1.000
_cell.length_c   1.000
_cell.angle_alpha   90.00
_cell.angle_beta   90.00
_cell.angle_gamma   90.00
#
_symmetry.space_group_name_H-M   'P 1'
#
loop_
_entity.id
_entity.type
_entity.pdbx_description
1 polymer ?
#
loop_
_entity_poly.entity_id
_entity_poly.type
_entity_poly.pdbx_seq_one_letter_code
_entity_poly.pdbx_strand_id
1 'polypeptide(L)'
;MADKDKDEAAIFTPRQSICRTRPSGVTILDDRPITAMVGKRPRESPGEELPPMRQRRDTEVSELVAEGTESALKMASKEELLGRAHESVRAIFGIVAGPGSKINKADTNSVASHGHNILAVMAALNLRLAEAELAVASAKSEAAKAISTGVVQAPATTTRSYAATLKLPGPERAAPERKKPSDGPMLAFYPVAEQSVAIKSAEETKSLEERNGPHFDAGPSIEGRTADAQGDGAAQPQTTCGAAKPIGRPTGEAVITALYEQNMRIKYPDWSLDRLKKSCRVAFKKSRREGSTTTVVLECEPELYEVLVTLDRAYIGWEAVPICDTVCGKCAATGHRLADCQSTVTRCATCHRFGRREAETHATASRDCPARRFAE
;
A
#
# COMPACT_ATOMS: atom_id res chain seq x y z
N MET A 1 7.46 52.55 27.76
CA MET A 1 7.72 51.90 29.06
C MET A 1 6.67 50.81 29.20
N ALA A 2 6.91 49.51 29.15
CA ALA A 2 8.08 48.62 29.10
C ALA A 2 7.61 47.40 28.25
N ASP A 3 8.31 46.90 27.23
CA ASP A 3 9.53 46.08 27.20
C ASP A 3 9.57 44.94 28.23
N LYS A 4 9.75 43.70 27.73
CA LYS A 4 9.79 42.34 28.34
C LYS A 4 8.71 41.40 27.75
N ASP A 5 8.98 40.22 27.21
CA ASP A 5 10.15 39.35 27.31
C ASP A 5 10.43 38.60 25.99
N LYS A 6 11.72 38.39 25.77
CA LYS A 6 12.34 37.47 24.82
C LYS A 6 12.37 36.08 25.46
N ASP A 7 11.97 35.06 24.70
CA ASP A 7 12.34 33.65 24.88
C ASP A 7 11.99 32.93 23.58
N GLU A 8 12.70 31.94 23.04
CA GLU A 8 14.09 31.52 23.12
C GLU A 8 14.23 30.62 21.87
N ALA A 9 14.91 31.10 20.82
CA ALA A 9 15.05 30.35 19.58
C ALA A 9 16.12 29.26 19.76
N ALA A 10 15.68 28.03 20.06
CA ALA A 10 16.55 26.86 20.07
C ALA A 10 17.00 26.52 18.65
N ILE A 11 18.17 27.03 18.27
CA ILE A 11 18.89 26.68 17.04
C ILE A 11 19.40 25.24 17.21
N PHE A 12 18.78 24.30 16.49
CA PHE A 12 19.22 22.92 16.42
C PHE A 12 20.44 22.82 15.48
N THR A 13 21.64 22.88 16.04
CA THR A 13 22.86 22.59 15.28
C THR A 13 22.97 21.07 15.04
N PRO A 14 23.12 20.59 13.79
CA PRO A 14 23.31 19.16 13.52
C PRO A 14 24.65 18.70 14.09
N ARG A 15 24.62 17.75 15.02
CA ARG A 15 25.81 17.03 15.48
C ARG A 15 26.39 16.24 14.30
N GLN A 16 27.54 16.67 13.79
CA GLN A 16 28.36 15.88 12.89
C GLN A 16 28.84 14.62 13.62
N SER A 17 28.37 13.45 13.19
CA SER A 17 28.86 12.15 13.66
C SER A 17 30.25 11.90 13.09
N ILE A 18 31.26 12.22 13.89
CA ILE A 18 32.65 11.82 13.65
C ILE A 18 32.76 10.31 13.90
N CYS A 19 32.68 9.53 12.84
CA CYS A 19 33.10 8.12 12.84
C CYS A 19 34.63 8.05 12.95
N ARG A 20 35.16 7.99 14.17
CA ARG A 20 36.57 7.60 14.41
C ARG A 20 36.67 6.08 14.31
N THR A 21 37.17 5.60 13.18
CA THR A 21 37.77 4.27 13.04
C THR A 21 38.96 4.15 14.00
N ARG A 22 39.01 3.05 14.77
CA ARG A 22 40.18 2.70 15.60
C ARG A 22 41.37 2.37 14.70
N PRO A 23 42.58 2.91 14.96
CA PRO A 23 43.78 2.39 14.31
C PRO A 23 44.16 1.05 14.95
N SER A 24 44.24 0.02 14.13
CA SER A 24 44.76 -1.30 14.48
C SER A 24 46.26 -1.19 14.78
N GLY A 25 46.60 -1.07 16.06
CA GLY A 25 47.97 -1.16 16.54
C GLY A 25 48.42 -2.62 16.62
N VAL A 26 49.15 -3.07 15.60
CA VAL A 26 50.00 -4.25 15.68
C VAL A 26 51.17 -3.91 16.59
N THR A 27 51.26 -4.58 17.74
CA THR A 27 52.50 -4.62 18.53
C THR A 27 53.11 -6.00 18.35
N ILE A 28 54.24 -6.00 17.66
CA ILE A 28 55.24 -7.07 17.67
C ILE A 28 55.87 -7.02 19.06
N LEU A 29 55.71 -8.10 19.84
CA LEU A 29 56.40 -8.26 21.11
C LEU A 29 57.46 -9.35 20.93
N ASP A 30 58.71 -8.90 20.88
CA ASP A 30 59.93 -9.71 20.85
C ASP A 30 60.21 -10.39 22.21
N ASP A 31 60.59 -11.67 22.09
CA ASP A 31 61.51 -12.53 22.84
C ASP A 31 61.90 -12.32 24.33
N ARG A 32 61.65 -13.41 25.10
CA ARG A 32 62.48 -14.13 26.13
C ARG A 32 62.94 -13.39 27.44
N PRO A 33 63.35 -14.11 28.53
CA PRO A 33 63.75 -15.53 28.65
C PRO A 33 63.19 -16.38 29.82
N ILE A 34 63.24 -17.70 29.59
CA ILE A 34 63.62 -18.81 30.47
C ILE A 34 63.76 -18.52 31.98
N THR A 35 62.94 -19.19 32.80
CA THR A 35 63.42 -19.92 33.99
C THR A 35 62.54 -21.13 34.28
N ALA A 36 63.21 -22.26 34.49
CA ALA A 36 62.67 -23.56 34.83
C ALA A 36 62.04 -23.58 36.22
N MET A 37 60.96 -24.35 36.40
CA MET A 37 60.77 -25.12 37.62
C MET A 37 60.16 -26.50 37.33
N VAL A 38 60.78 -27.44 38.03
CA VAL A 38 60.64 -28.89 38.02
C VAL A 38 59.33 -29.30 38.69
N GLY A 39 58.59 -30.24 38.09
CA GLY A 39 57.38 -30.80 38.69
C GLY A 39 56.93 -32.10 38.02
N LYS A 40 57.54 -33.22 38.43
CA LYS A 40 57.29 -34.58 37.96
C LYS A 40 55.85 -35.05 38.27
N ARG A 41 55.14 -35.62 37.28
CA ARG A 41 54.21 -36.76 37.48
C ARG A 41 54.22 -37.65 36.22
N PRO A 42 54.59 -38.93 36.34
CA PRO A 42 54.50 -39.89 35.25
C PRO A 42 53.09 -40.50 35.23
N ARG A 43 52.42 -40.43 34.09
CA ARG A 43 51.29 -41.32 33.79
C ARG A 43 51.48 -41.85 32.39
N GLU A 44 52.00 -43.06 32.32
CA GLU A 44 52.07 -43.85 31.12
C GLU A 44 50.65 -44.30 30.73
N SER A 45 50.28 -44.11 29.47
CA SER A 45 49.30 -44.97 28.79
C SER A 45 49.64 -45.01 27.29
N PRO A 46 49.67 -46.19 26.65
CA PRO A 46 50.25 -46.39 25.33
C PRO A 46 49.20 -46.45 24.22
N GLY A 47 49.55 -45.96 23.03
CA GLY A 47 48.89 -46.33 21.76
C GLY A 47 48.03 -45.24 21.14
N GLU A 48 48.67 -44.25 20.50
CA GLU A 48 48.02 -43.34 19.56
C GLU A 48 48.66 -43.56 18.18
N GLU A 49 47.94 -44.27 17.29
CA GLU A 49 48.27 -44.36 15.88
C GLU A 49 48.11 -42.97 15.24
N LEU A 50 49.22 -42.47 14.68
CA LEU A 50 49.26 -41.23 13.91
C LEU A 50 48.37 -41.35 12.65
N PRO A 51 47.37 -40.49 12.45
CA PRO A 51 46.75 -40.37 11.15
C PRO A 51 47.71 -39.67 10.18
N PRO A 52 47.73 -40.08 8.89
CA PRO A 52 48.65 -39.53 7.91
C PRO A 52 48.32 -38.06 7.62
N MET A 53 49.39 -37.30 7.44
CA MET A 53 49.48 -35.91 6.97
C MET A 53 48.22 -35.40 6.26
N ARG A 54 47.63 -34.34 6.84
CA ARG A 54 46.72 -33.46 6.11
C ARG A 54 47.45 -32.85 4.91
N GLN A 55 47.08 -33.29 3.71
CA GLN A 55 47.34 -32.53 2.49
C GLN A 55 46.67 -31.16 2.62
N ARG A 56 47.51 -30.14 2.65
CA ARG A 56 47.14 -28.73 2.51
C ARG A 56 46.65 -28.56 1.06
N ARG A 57 45.38 -28.87 0.81
CA ARG A 57 44.73 -28.66 -0.49
C ARG A 57 44.42 -27.18 -0.68
N ASP A 58 44.77 -26.72 -1.86
CA ASP A 58 44.76 -25.35 -2.34
C ASP A 58 43.37 -24.70 -2.23
N THR A 59 43.38 -23.42 -1.84
CA THR A 59 42.19 -22.57 -1.60
C THR A 59 41.64 -21.97 -2.91
N GLU A 60 42.10 -22.44 -4.08
CA GLU A 60 41.80 -21.81 -5.38
C GLU A 60 40.61 -22.45 -6.12
N VAL A 61 39.94 -23.45 -5.55
CA VAL A 61 38.80 -24.16 -6.20
C VAL A 61 37.43 -23.56 -5.83
N SER A 62 37.37 -22.56 -4.94
CA SER A 62 36.09 -22.07 -4.42
C SER A 62 35.37 -21.01 -5.29
N GLU A 63 36.04 -20.37 -6.25
CA GLU A 63 35.42 -19.31 -7.05
C GLU A 63 34.58 -19.84 -8.22
N LEU A 64 35.00 -20.95 -8.85
CA LEU A 64 34.27 -21.53 -10.00
C LEU A 64 32.91 -22.15 -9.62
N VAL A 65 32.71 -22.52 -8.35
CA VAL A 65 31.44 -23.07 -7.87
C VAL A 65 30.41 -21.97 -7.60
N ALA A 66 30.85 -20.75 -7.28
CA ALA A 66 29.97 -19.64 -6.96
C ALA A 66 29.23 -19.12 -8.21
N GLU A 67 29.93 -18.97 -9.34
CA GLU A 67 29.34 -18.42 -10.58
C GLU A 67 28.21 -19.27 -11.17
N GLY A 68 28.29 -20.60 -11.02
CA GLY A 68 27.25 -21.52 -11.50
C GLY A 68 25.91 -21.34 -10.79
N THR A 69 25.94 -21.02 -9.50
CA THR A 69 24.71 -20.87 -8.70
C THR A 69 23.97 -19.57 -8.98
N GLU A 70 24.70 -18.48 -9.25
CA GLU A 70 24.09 -17.19 -9.57
C GLU A 70 23.38 -17.20 -10.93
N SER A 71 24.00 -17.82 -11.93
CA SER A 71 23.41 -17.94 -13.27
C SER A 71 22.12 -18.75 -13.25
N ALA A 72 22.06 -19.81 -12.44
CA ALA A 72 20.86 -20.61 -12.26
C ALA A 72 19.71 -19.81 -11.59
N LEU A 73 20.02 -18.92 -10.63
CA LEU A 73 19.02 -18.06 -9.99
C LEU A 73 18.49 -16.97 -10.95
N LYS A 74 19.35 -16.44 -11.83
CA LYS A 74 18.94 -15.44 -12.83
C LYS A 74 17.94 -16.00 -13.84
N MET A 75 17.98 -17.29 -14.15
CA MET A 75 17.09 -17.93 -15.13
C MET A 75 15.86 -18.60 -14.50
N ALA A 76 15.84 -18.82 -13.19
CA ALA A 76 14.76 -19.51 -12.49
C ALA A 76 13.41 -18.77 -12.58
N SER A 77 12.28 -19.45 -12.70
CA SER A 77 10.97 -18.77 -12.69
C SER A 77 10.68 -18.10 -11.33
N LYS A 78 9.73 -17.16 -11.29
CA LYS A 78 9.33 -16.51 -10.02
C LYS A 78 8.79 -17.55 -9.02
N GLU A 79 8.06 -18.53 -9.53
CA GLU A 79 7.49 -19.64 -8.80
C GLU A 79 8.58 -20.55 -8.22
N GLU A 80 9.63 -20.85 -8.99
CA GLU A 80 10.79 -21.61 -8.51
C GLU A 80 11.55 -20.90 -7.41
N LEU A 81 11.78 -19.58 -7.56
CA LEU A 81 12.46 -18.77 -6.54
C LEU A 81 11.67 -18.77 -5.22
N LEU A 82 10.35 -18.58 -5.28
CA LEU A 82 9.48 -18.67 -4.11
C LEU A 82 9.47 -20.07 -3.49
N GLY A 83 9.47 -21.11 -4.33
CA GLY A 83 9.59 -22.51 -3.89
C GLY A 83 10.87 -22.76 -3.09
N ARG A 84 12.03 -22.30 -3.59
CA ARG A 84 13.33 -22.43 -2.90
C ARG A 84 13.38 -21.68 -1.57
N ALA A 85 12.83 -20.46 -1.52
CA ALA A 85 12.73 -19.70 -0.28
C ALA A 85 11.85 -20.43 0.74
N HIS A 86 10.68 -20.93 0.31
CA HIS A 86 9.77 -21.67 1.16
C HIS A 86 10.39 -22.98 1.68
N GLU A 87 11.09 -23.72 0.84
CA GLU A 87 11.81 -24.93 1.23
C GLU A 87 12.90 -24.64 2.27
N SER A 88 13.67 -23.56 2.08
CA SER A 88 14.68 -23.12 3.05
C SER A 88 14.06 -22.72 4.40
N VAL A 89 12.93 -22.00 4.38
CA VAL A 89 12.18 -21.67 5.60
C VAL A 89 11.67 -22.93 6.29
N ARG A 90 11.07 -23.87 5.54
CA ARG A 90 10.58 -25.15 6.08
C ARG A 90 11.73 -25.95 6.72
N ALA A 91 12.90 -25.98 6.09
CA ALA A 91 14.07 -26.67 6.63
C ALA A 91 14.55 -26.04 7.95
N ILE A 92 14.61 -24.71 8.04
CA ILE A 92 14.93 -23.99 9.29
C ILE A 92 13.92 -24.35 10.40
N PHE A 93 12.61 -24.33 10.08
CA PHE A 93 11.58 -24.73 11.04
C PHE A 93 11.73 -26.19 11.48
N GLY A 94 12.07 -27.09 10.56
CA GLY A 94 12.34 -28.49 10.88
C GLY A 94 13.51 -28.67 11.85
N ILE A 95 14.57 -27.87 11.72
CA ILE A 95 15.71 -27.86 12.65
C ILE A 95 15.30 -27.33 14.02
N VAL A 96 14.58 -26.20 14.07
CA VAL A 96 14.23 -25.50 15.33
C VAL A 96 13.13 -26.24 16.10
N ALA A 97 12.17 -26.85 15.40
CA ALA A 97 11.06 -27.60 16.01
C ALA A 97 11.39 -29.08 16.26
N GLY A 98 12.62 -29.51 16.00
CA GLY A 98 13.05 -30.89 16.19
C GLY A 98 12.93 -31.32 17.67
N PRO A 99 12.68 -32.61 17.94
CA PRO A 99 12.48 -33.14 19.31
C PRO A 99 13.73 -33.02 20.22
N GLY A 100 14.88 -32.59 19.68
CA GLY A 100 16.05 -32.21 20.46
C GLY A 100 16.00 -30.74 20.87
N SER A 101 15.89 -30.46 22.16
CA SER A 101 15.88 -29.09 22.70
C SER A 101 17.22 -28.34 22.60
N LYS A 102 18.22 -28.91 21.91
CA LYS A 102 19.57 -28.35 21.78
C LYS A 102 19.99 -28.35 20.31
N ILE A 103 19.94 -27.18 19.69
CA ILE A 103 20.54 -26.90 18.38
C ILE A 103 22.04 -27.16 18.49
N ASN A 104 22.56 -28.11 17.73
CA ASN A 104 23.98 -28.42 17.70
C ASN A 104 24.74 -27.49 16.71
N LYS A 105 26.06 -27.64 16.63
CA LYS A 105 26.88 -26.83 15.72
C LYS A 105 26.56 -27.09 14.24
N ALA A 106 26.22 -28.33 13.88
CA ALA A 106 25.83 -28.67 12.51
C ALA A 106 24.48 -28.01 12.14
N ASP A 107 23.51 -28.03 13.06
CA ASP A 107 22.22 -27.37 12.90
C ASP A 107 22.40 -25.86 12.68
N THR A 108 23.30 -25.23 13.44
CA THR A 108 23.63 -23.81 13.28
C THR A 108 24.19 -23.50 11.88
N ASN A 109 25.09 -24.35 11.38
CA ASN A 109 25.63 -24.22 10.02
C ASN A 109 24.55 -24.42 8.95
N SER A 110 23.64 -25.37 9.14
CA SER A 110 22.52 -25.62 8.23
C SER A 110 21.55 -24.44 8.20
N VAL A 111 21.17 -23.89 9.36
CA VAL A 111 20.33 -22.67 9.44
C VAL A 111 21.01 -21.50 8.74
N ALA A 112 22.32 -21.32 8.94
CA ALA A 112 23.07 -20.29 8.24
C ALA A 112 23.03 -20.51 6.72
N SER A 113 23.24 -21.73 6.24
CA SER A 113 23.17 -22.06 4.80
C SER A 113 21.78 -21.79 4.20
N HIS A 114 20.69 -22.17 4.90
CA HIS A 114 19.34 -21.86 4.46
C HIS A 114 19.06 -20.35 4.47
N GLY A 115 19.61 -19.61 5.44
CA GLY A 115 19.56 -18.15 5.46
C GLY A 115 20.21 -17.52 4.23
N HIS A 116 21.39 -18.00 3.82
CA HIS A 116 22.05 -17.54 2.60
C HIS A 116 21.22 -17.83 1.34
N ASN A 117 20.58 -19.01 1.26
CA ASN A 117 19.69 -19.33 0.13
C ASN A 117 18.50 -18.37 0.04
N ILE A 118 17.89 -18.01 1.17
CA ILE A 118 16.79 -17.03 1.22
C ILE A 118 17.28 -15.66 0.74
N LEU A 119 18.44 -15.21 1.23
CA LEU A 119 19.03 -13.94 0.80
C LEU A 119 19.37 -13.93 -0.69
N ALA A 120 19.88 -15.02 -1.24
CA ALA A 120 20.16 -15.16 -2.67
C ALA A 120 18.88 -15.06 -3.52
N VAL A 121 17.78 -15.68 -3.07
CA VAL A 121 16.46 -15.53 -3.70
C VAL A 121 15.98 -14.07 -3.64
N MET A 122 16.10 -13.40 -2.49
CA MET A 122 15.73 -12.00 -2.35
C MET A 122 16.54 -11.09 -3.28
N ALA A 123 17.86 -11.30 -3.38
CA ALA A 123 18.72 -10.56 -4.29
C ALA A 123 18.29 -10.74 -5.76
N ALA A 124 17.98 -11.97 -6.18
CA ALA A 124 17.49 -12.25 -7.53
C ALA A 124 16.15 -11.56 -7.84
N LEU A 125 15.20 -11.57 -6.89
CA LEU A 125 13.91 -10.88 -7.05
C LEU A 125 14.06 -9.36 -7.10
N ASN A 126 14.92 -8.78 -6.25
CA ASN A 126 15.20 -7.34 -6.26
C ASN A 126 15.84 -6.89 -7.56
N LEU A 127 16.78 -7.67 -8.11
CA LEU A 127 17.40 -7.38 -9.40
C LEU A 127 16.35 -7.35 -10.52
N ARG A 128 15.44 -8.34 -10.56
CA ARG A 128 14.35 -8.39 -11.55
C ARG A 128 13.36 -7.24 -11.42
N LEU A 129 13.08 -6.80 -10.18
CA LEU A 129 12.25 -5.63 -9.96
C LEU A 129 12.91 -4.38 -10.54
N ALA A 130 14.21 -4.19 -10.29
CA ALA A 130 14.97 -3.07 -10.85
C ALA A 130 15.03 -3.11 -12.39
N GLU A 131 15.21 -4.28 -12.99
CA GLU A 131 15.16 -4.47 -14.45
C GLU A 131 13.78 -4.10 -15.03
N ALA A 132 12.69 -4.51 -14.37
CA ALA A 132 11.33 -4.18 -14.81
C ALA A 132 11.03 -2.68 -14.68
N GLU A 133 11.47 -2.02 -13.60
CA GLU A 133 11.35 -0.58 -13.41
C GLU A 133 12.11 0.19 -14.50
N LEU A 134 13.33 -0.26 -14.82
CA LEU A 134 14.13 0.31 -15.91
C LEU A 134 13.45 0.15 -17.27
N ALA A 135 12.86 -1.02 -17.55
CA ALA A 135 12.13 -1.27 -18.79
C ALA A 135 10.90 -0.34 -18.93
N VAL A 136 10.15 -0.14 -17.85
CA VAL A 136 9.01 0.80 -17.82
C VAL A 136 9.48 2.25 -18.02
N ALA A 137 10.60 2.64 -17.39
CA ALA A 137 11.17 3.97 -17.58
C ALA A 137 11.64 4.19 -19.04
N SER A 138 12.27 3.19 -19.64
CA SER A 138 12.68 3.23 -21.06
C SER A 138 11.49 3.36 -21.98
N ALA A 139 10.45 2.54 -21.80
CA ALA A 139 9.22 2.60 -22.60
C ALA A 139 8.51 3.96 -22.47
N LYS A 140 8.49 4.56 -21.27
CA LYS A 140 7.98 5.92 -21.07
C LYS A 140 8.79 6.97 -21.82
N SER A 141 10.13 6.85 -21.80
CA SER A 141 11.02 7.76 -22.54
C SER A 141 10.81 7.64 -24.04
N GLU A 142 10.70 6.42 -24.57
CA GLU A 142 10.43 6.17 -25.99
C GLU A 142 9.05 6.70 -26.43
N ALA A 143 8.01 6.49 -25.61
CA ALA A 143 6.69 7.05 -25.87
C ALA A 143 6.70 8.58 -25.87
N ALA A 144 7.43 9.21 -24.94
CA ALA A 144 7.59 10.67 -24.90
C ALA A 144 8.36 11.19 -26.13
N LYS A 145 9.42 10.48 -26.57
CA LYS A 145 10.16 10.83 -27.80
C LYS A 145 9.26 10.74 -29.03
N ALA A 146 8.46 9.68 -29.16
CA ALA A 146 7.53 9.51 -30.28
C ALA A 146 6.50 10.65 -30.37
N ILE A 147 5.99 11.10 -29.22
CA ILE A 147 5.09 12.26 -29.14
C ILE A 147 5.81 13.54 -29.58
N SER A 148 7.06 13.75 -29.15
CA SER A 148 7.82 14.95 -29.51
C SER A 148 8.20 15.00 -31.00
N THR A 149 8.55 13.88 -31.62
CA THR A 149 8.85 13.82 -33.06
C THR A 149 7.62 13.95 -33.94
N GLY A 150 6.43 13.60 -33.44
CA GLY A 150 5.17 13.73 -34.16
C GLY A 150 4.62 15.16 -34.30
N VAL A 151 5.27 16.16 -33.70
CA VAL A 151 4.80 17.57 -33.69
C VAL A 151 5.49 18.44 -34.75
N VAL A 152 6.50 17.94 -35.47
CA VAL A 152 7.26 18.75 -36.43
C VAL A 152 7.15 18.22 -37.86
N GLN A 153 6.67 19.11 -38.73
CA GLN A 153 6.59 19.06 -40.20
C GLN A 153 5.44 18.24 -40.82
N ALA A 154 4.24 18.84 -40.78
CA ALA A 154 3.47 18.93 -42.02
C ALA A 154 4.30 19.77 -43.01
N PRO A 155 4.77 19.23 -44.15
CA PRO A 155 5.44 20.06 -45.14
C PRO A 155 4.44 21.07 -45.69
N ALA A 156 4.77 22.34 -45.54
CA ALA A 156 4.12 23.42 -46.25
C ALA A 156 4.46 23.29 -47.75
N THR A 157 3.81 22.36 -48.44
CA THR A 157 3.77 22.33 -49.91
C THR A 157 2.41 22.83 -50.37
N THR A 158 2.38 24.12 -50.65
CA THR A 158 1.94 24.69 -51.94
C THR A 158 0.67 24.09 -52.54
N THR A 159 -0.43 24.83 -52.38
CA THR A 159 -1.45 25.09 -53.41
C THR A 159 -2.03 23.86 -54.11
N ARG A 160 -3.04 23.21 -53.50
CA ARG A 160 -3.95 22.32 -54.23
C ARG A 160 -5.42 22.70 -54.00
N SER A 161 -6.03 23.02 -55.13
CA SER A 161 -7.38 23.53 -55.42
C SER A 161 -8.52 23.00 -54.54
N TYR A 162 -9.44 23.92 -54.18
CA TYR A 162 -10.67 23.76 -53.40
C TYR A 162 -11.71 22.77 -53.97
N ALA A 163 -11.48 22.15 -55.14
CA ALA A 163 -12.48 21.33 -55.82
C ALA A 163 -12.43 19.82 -55.50
N ALA A 164 -11.41 19.33 -54.80
CA ALA A 164 -11.24 17.88 -54.56
C ALA A 164 -11.74 17.37 -53.19
N THR A 165 -12.24 18.25 -52.31
CA THR A 165 -12.51 17.93 -50.88
C THR A 165 -13.95 17.48 -50.58
N LEU A 166 -14.78 17.22 -51.59
CA LEU A 166 -16.17 16.73 -51.41
C LEU A 166 -16.35 15.26 -51.79
N LYS A 167 -15.36 14.41 -51.52
CA LYS A 167 -15.57 12.95 -51.49
C LYS A 167 -15.33 12.45 -50.07
N LEU A 168 -16.42 12.30 -49.34
CA LEU A 168 -16.49 11.59 -48.06
C LEU A 168 -16.06 10.13 -48.29
N PRO A 169 -14.95 9.67 -47.69
CA PRO A 169 -14.73 8.24 -47.51
C PRO A 169 -15.68 7.77 -46.40
N GLY A 170 -16.39 6.67 -46.65
CA GLY A 170 -17.27 6.04 -45.69
C GLY A 170 -16.56 5.64 -44.37
N PRO A 171 -17.33 5.28 -43.33
CA PRO A 171 -16.82 5.10 -41.98
C PRO A 171 -16.13 3.74 -41.84
N GLU A 172 -14.88 3.65 -42.30
CA GLU A 172 -13.95 2.63 -41.84
C GLU A 172 -12.78 3.30 -41.14
N ARG A 173 -12.84 3.31 -39.81
CA ARG A 173 -11.69 2.98 -38.95
C ARG A 173 -12.12 2.93 -37.48
N ALA A 174 -12.04 1.72 -36.95
CA ALA A 174 -11.88 1.44 -35.53
C ALA A 174 -10.75 2.31 -34.97
N ALA A 175 -11.10 3.28 -34.13
CA ALA A 175 -10.16 3.86 -33.19
C ALA A 175 -9.79 2.77 -32.16
N PRO A 176 -8.54 2.71 -31.66
CA PRO A 176 -8.19 1.79 -30.59
C PRO A 176 -9.05 2.15 -29.38
N GLU A 177 -9.94 1.22 -29.05
CA GLU A 177 -10.84 1.27 -27.93
C GLU A 177 -10.02 1.52 -26.66
N ARG A 178 -10.04 2.77 -26.16
CA ARG A 178 -9.50 3.07 -24.83
C ARG A 178 -10.37 2.29 -23.86
N LYS A 179 -9.89 1.13 -23.41
CA LYS A 179 -10.54 0.32 -22.37
C LYS A 179 -10.98 1.26 -21.25
N LYS A 180 -12.30 1.40 -21.07
CA LYS A 180 -12.89 2.11 -19.94
C LYS A 180 -12.25 1.50 -18.67
N PRO A 181 -11.77 2.31 -17.72
CA PRO A 181 -11.44 1.78 -16.41
C PRO A 181 -12.71 1.11 -15.89
N SER A 182 -12.61 -0.17 -15.52
CA SER A 182 -13.70 -0.87 -14.86
C SER A 182 -14.16 -0.04 -13.65
N ASP A 183 -15.48 0.04 -13.42
CA ASP A 183 -16.09 0.73 -12.27
C ASP A 183 -15.66 0.04 -10.96
N GLY A 184 -14.42 0.29 -10.56
CA GLY A 184 -13.81 -0.19 -9.33
C GLY A 184 -14.34 0.55 -8.11
N PRO A 185 -13.94 0.12 -6.91
CA PRO A 185 -14.24 0.86 -5.70
C PRO A 185 -13.71 2.29 -5.82
N MET A 186 -14.46 3.24 -5.27
CA MET A 186 -14.13 4.67 -5.26
C MET A 186 -14.30 5.18 -3.83
N LEU A 187 -13.37 6.04 -3.41
CA LEU A 187 -13.44 6.77 -2.16
C LEU A 187 -13.69 8.24 -2.51
N ALA A 188 -14.82 8.77 -2.05
CA ALA A 188 -15.19 10.16 -2.34
C ALA A 188 -15.18 11.00 -1.08
N PHE A 189 -14.67 12.23 -1.18
CA PHE A 189 -14.50 13.12 -0.03
C PHE A 189 -15.29 14.41 -0.18
N TYR A 190 -15.74 14.90 0.97
CA TYR A 190 -16.49 16.13 1.10
C TYR A 190 -15.85 17.03 2.16
N PRO A 191 -15.34 18.23 1.80
CA PRO A 191 -14.95 19.20 2.81
C PRO A 191 -16.21 19.66 3.54
N VAL A 192 -16.23 19.52 4.87
CA VAL A 192 -17.25 20.15 5.70
C VAL A 192 -17.01 21.65 5.61
N ALA A 193 -17.78 22.33 4.76
CA ALA A 193 -17.84 23.79 4.78
C ALA A 193 -18.27 24.23 6.18
N GLU A 194 -17.67 25.30 6.71
CA GLU A 194 -17.87 25.86 8.05
C GLU A 194 -19.31 26.32 8.32
N GLN A 195 -20.28 25.39 8.31
CA GLN A 195 -21.59 25.58 8.89
C GLN A 195 -21.54 24.99 10.28
N SER A 196 -21.16 25.82 11.26
CA SER A 196 -21.07 25.50 12.69
C SER A 196 -22.42 25.25 13.37
N VAL A 197 -23.45 24.82 12.61
CA VAL A 197 -24.71 24.40 13.20
C VAL A 197 -24.58 22.90 13.46
N ALA A 198 -24.49 22.51 14.73
CA ALA A 198 -24.43 21.13 15.18
C ALA A 198 -25.44 20.25 14.40
N ILE A 199 -24.95 19.52 13.40
CA ILE A 199 -25.78 18.67 12.56
C ILE A 199 -26.06 17.40 13.37
N LYS A 200 -27.31 17.27 13.82
CA LYS A 200 -27.80 16.12 14.58
C LYS A 200 -27.44 14.81 13.88
N SER A 201 -26.96 13.85 14.66
CA SER A 201 -26.65 12.51 14.15
C SER A 201 -27.91 11.85 13.60
N ALA A 202 -27.80 11.05 12.54
CA ALA A 202 -28.90 10.24 12.01
C ALA A 202 -29.48 9.26 13.07
N GLU A 203 -28.69 8.94 14.10
CA GLU A 203 -29.13 8.14 15.25
C GLU A 203 -29.97 8.96 16.23
N GLU A 204 -29.74 10.26 16.37
CA GLU A 204 -30.51 11.16 17.24
C GLU A 204 -31.89 11.50 16.66
N THR A 205 -32.02 11.55 15.33
CA THR A 205 -33.33 11.71 14.66
C THR A 205 -34.23 10.50 14.86
N LYS A 206 -33.67 9.30 15.07
CA LYS A 206 -34.45 8.08 15.33
C LYS A 206 -35.04 8.08 16.75
N SER A 207 -34.31 8.61 17.74
CA SER A 207 -34.80 8.74 19.12
C SER A 207 -35.88 9.82 19.33
N LEU A 208 -36.01 10.78 18.39
CA LEU A 208 -37.06 11.81 18.44
C LEU A 208 -38.38 11.35 17.79
N GLU A 209 -38.34 10.40 16.84
CA GLU A 209 -39.55 9.78 16.28
C GLU A 209 -40.17 8.75 17.24
N GLU A 210 -39.38 8.04 18.06
CA GLU A 210 -39.92 7.11 19.07
C GLU A 210 -40.63 7.80 20.24
N ARG A 211 -40.38 9.09 20.48
CA ARG A 211 -41.01 9.83 21.59
C ARG A 211 -42.43 10.37 21.27
N ASN A 212 -42.87 10.33 20.01
CA ASN A 212 -44.14 10.93 19.56
C ASN A 212 -45.13 9.91 18.95
N GLY A 213 -44.98 8.62 19.22
CA GLY A 213 -45.97 7.61 18.82
C GLY A 213 -47.24 7.67 19.68
N PRO A 214 -48.45 7.54 19.10
CA PRO A 214 -49.69 7.51 19.86
C PRO A 214 -49.80 6.22 20.68
N HIS A 215 -50.18 6.41 21.94
CA HIS A 215 -50.49 5.40 22.94
C HIS A 215 -51.59 4.46 22.42
N PHE A 216 -51.29 3.17 22.26
CA PHE A 216 -52.29 2.12 22.04
C PHE A 216 -52.23 1.17 23.24
N ASP A 217 -53.35 1.12 23.97
CA ASP A 217 -53.51 0.33 25.19
C ASP A 217 -53.74 -1.17 24.90
N ALA A 218 -52.97 -1.98 25.65
CA ALA A 218 -53.29 -3.24 26.32
C ALA A 218 -53.81 -4.50 25.57
N GLY A 219 -53.10 -5.62 25.78
CA GLY A 219 -53.60 -7.01 25.71
C GLY A 219 -52.49 -8.08 25.81
N PRO A 220 -52.69 -9.23 26.48
CA PRO A 220 -51.76 -9.68 27.53
C PRO A 220 -50.77 -10.82 27.18
N SER A 221 -49.74 -10.85 28.03
CA SER A 221 -48.80 -11.91 28.46
C SER A 221 -48.87 -13.30 27.84
N ILE A 222 -47.69 -13.80 27.43
CA ILE A 222 -47.30 -15.21 27.58
C ILE A 222 -45.88 -15.27 28.15
N GLU A 223 -45.75 -16.00 29.26
CA GLU A 223 -44.53 -16.31 30.01
C GLU A 223 -43.57 -17.21 29.19
N GLY A 224 -42.26 -17.02 29.38
CA GLY A 224 -41.25 -17.85 28.72
C GLY A 224 -39.86 -17.72 29.30
N ARG A 225 -39.67 -18.29 30.50
CA ARG A 225 -38.47 -18.88 31.12
C ARG A 225 -37.06 -18.36 30.77
N THR A 226 -36.39 -17.94 31.83
CA THR A 226 -34.94 -17.88 32.06
C THR A 226 -34.25 -19.24 31.88
N ALA A 227 -33.01 -19.21 31.37
CA ALA A 227 -31.94 -20.10 31.79
C ALA A 227 -30.57 -19.48 31.45
N ASP A 228 -29.73 -19.42 32.48
CA ASP A 228 -28.37 -18.92 32.54
C ASP A 228 -27.38 -19.70 31.67
N ALA A 229 -26.34 -19.02 31.19
CA ALA A 229 -25.00 -19.61 31.02
C ALA A 229 -23.93 -18.52 31.01
N GLN A 230 -23.24 -18.42 32.14
CA GLN A 230 -22.00 -17.68 32.36
C GLN A 230 -20.84 -18.67 32.30
N GLY A 231 -19.75 -18.33 31.59
CA GLY A 231 -18.57 -19.20 31.50
C GLY A 231 -17.47 -18.58 30.66
N ASP A 232 -16.52 -17.95 31.34
CA ASP A 232 -15.29 -17.34 30.85
C ASP A 232 -14.34 -18.34 30.14
N GLY A 233 -13.58 -17.83 29.17
CA GLY A 233 -12.50 -18.58 28.52
C GLY A 233 -11.63 -17.68 27.64
N ALA A 234 -10.60 -17.09 28.23
CA ALA A 234 -9.59 -16.29 27.55
C ALA A 234 -8.79 -17.10 26.52
N ALA A 235 -8.66 -16.56 25.31
CA ALA A 235 -7.63 -16.95 24.35
C ALA A 235 -7.19 -15.74 23.50
N GLN A 236 -5.89 -15.45 23.54
CA GLN A 236 -5.23 -14.39 22.79
C GLN A 236 -5.39 -14.56 21.27
N PRO A 237 -5.56 -13.49 20.48
CA PRO A 237 -5.48 -13.59 19.03
C PRO A 237 -4.02 -13.57 18.56
N GLN A 238 -3.59 -14.71 18.03
CA GLN A 238 -2.41 -14.81 17.17
C GLN A 238 -2.69 -14.09 15.84
N THR A 239 -1.88 -13.07 15.55
CA THR A 239 -1.87 -12.35 14.28
C THR A 239 -1.28 -13.23 13.18
N THR A 240 -2.17 -13.84 12.39
CA THR A 240 -1.81 -14.47 11.11
C THR A 240 -2.08 -13.48 9.97
N CYS A 241 -1.02 -13.09 9.27
CA CYS A 241 -1.08 -12.25 8.07
C CYS A 241 -1.50 -13.10 6.86
N GLY A 242 -2.71 -13.65 6.89
CA GLY A 242 -3.33 -14.26 5.72
C GLY A 242 -3.97 -13.17 4.88
N ALA A 243 -3.58 -13.04 3.62
CA ALA A 243 -4.19 -12.13 2.65
C ALA A 243 -5.62 -12.60 2.32
N ALA A 244 -6.54 -12.37 3.24
CA ALA A 244 -7.97 -12.40 2.97
C ALA A 244 -8.34 -11.07 2.34
N LYS A 245 -8.82 -11.11 1.08
CA LYS A 245 -9.75 -10.10 0.59
C LYS A 245 -10.81 -9.95 1.70
N PRO A 246 -11.13 -8.76 2.23
CA PRO A 246 -12.13 -8.67 3.27
C PRO A 246 -13.46 -9.19 2.70
N ILE A 247 -13.81 -10.44 3.03
CA ILE A 247 -15.04 -11.12 2.61
C ILE A 247 -16.27 -10.46 3.26
N GLY A 248 -16.05 -9.52 4.17
CA GLY A 248 -17.09 -8.71 4.82
C GLY A 248 -17.12 -7.27 4.31
N ARG A 249 -18.33 -6.69 4.28
CA ARG A 249 -18.59 -5.28 4.00
C ARG A 249 -17.82 -4.42 5.03
N PRO A 250 -16.71 -3.73 4.71
CA PRO A 250 -15.83 -3.13 5.71
C PRO A 250 -16.57 -2.08 6.55
N THR A 251 -16.43 -2.10 7.87
CA THR A 251 -17.04 -1.08 8.74
C THR A 251 -16.46 0.30 8.42
N GLY A 252 -17.20 1.37 8.70
CA GLY A 252 -16.72 2.72 8.44
C GLY A 252 -15.40 3.02 9.15
N GLU A 253 -15.29 2.59 10.41
CA GLU A 253 -14.06 2.70 11.20
C GLU A 253 -12.89 1.90 10.63
N ALA A 254 -13.15 0.72 10.07
CA ALA A 254 -12.10 -0.09 9.43
C ALA A 254 -11.53 0.63 8.19
N VAL A 255 -12.38 1.33 7.43
CA VAL A 255 -11.93 2.13 6.28
C VAL A 255 -11.06 3.31 6.74
N ILE A 256 -11.48 4.04 7.79
CA ILE A 256 -10.70 5.17 8.33
C ILE A 256 -9.36 4.67 8.90
N THR A 257 -9.36 3.54 9.61
CA THR A 257 -8.15 2.96 10.18
C THR A 257 -7.20 2.47 9.09
N ALA A 258 -7.70 1.81 8.04
CA ALA A 258 -6.90 1.41 6.90
C ALA A 258 -6.33 2.61 6.13
N LEU A 259 -7.13 3.66 5.94
CA LEU A 259 -6.70 4.90 5.30
C LEU A 259 -5.49 5.49 6.05
N TYR A 260 -5.55 5.54 7.38
CA TYR A 260 -4.44 5.99 8.23
C TYR A 260 -3.19 5.12 8.09
N GLU A 261 -3.31 3.83 8.43
CA GLU A 261 -2.17 2.92 8.55
C GLU A 261 -1.44 2.75 7.22
N GLN A 262 -2.18 2.70 6.11
CA GLN A 262 -1.61 2.37 4.81
C GLN A 262 -1.14 3.59 4.00
N ASN A 263 -1.70 4.78 4.26
CA ASN A 263 -1.43 5.97 3.41
C ASN A 263 -0.80 7.13 4.18
N MET A 264 -1.29 7.40 5.39
CA MET A 264 -0.96 8.64 6.10
C MET A 264 0.16 8.46 7.11
N ARG A 265 0.21 7.33 7.82
CA ARG A 265 1.15 7.10 8.93
C ARG A 265 2.62 7.42 8.60
N ILE A 266 3.06 7.11 7.38
CA ILE A 266 4.46 7.33 6.95
C ILE A 266 4.64 8.71 6.32
N LYS A 267 3.68 9.17 5.51
CA LYS A 267 3.81 10.40 4.70
C LYS A 267 3.46 11.67 5.46
N TYR A 268 2.56 11.58 6.43
CA TYR A 268 1.99 12.70 7.16
C TYR A 268 1.96 12.38 8.66
N PRO A 269 3.12 12.38 9.35
CA PRO A 269 3.21 12.01 10.76
C PRO A 269 2.45 12.96 11.70
N ASP A 270 2.17 14.20 11.26
CA ASP A 270 1.40 15.20 12.01
C ASP A 270 -0.09 14.85 12.12
N TRP A 271 -0.57 13.93 11.30
CA TRP A 271 -1.90 13.36 11.41
C TRP A 271 -1.83 12.12 12.29
N SER A 272 -2.41 12.18 13.49
CA SER A 272 -2.62 10.99 14.31
C SER A 272 -3.92 10.27 13.94
N LEU A 273 -4.05 8.98 14.29
CA LEU A 273 -5.28 8.21 14.07
C LEU A 273 -6.49 8.87 14.76
N ASP A 274 -6.32 9.42 15.96
CA ASP A 274 -7.39 10.07 16.71
C ASP A 274 -7.81 11.39 16.07
N ARG A 275 -6.86 12.19 15.57
CA ARG A 275 -7.15 13.40 14.79
C ARG A 275 -7.91 13.03 13.53
N LEU A 276 -7.47 11.99 12.81
CA LEU A 276 -8.16 11.52 11.60
C LEU A 276 -9.60 11.09 11.91
N LYS A 277 -9.83 10.30 12.96
CA LYS A 277 -11.17 9.86 13.37
C LYS A 277 -12.08 11.02 13.75
N LYS A 278 -11.53 12.10 14.33
CA LYS A 278 -12.29 13.30 14.68
C LYS A 278 -12.60 14.15 13.44
N SER A 279 -11.65 14.29 12.53
CA SER A 279 -11.77 15.10 11.32
C SER A 279 -12.42 14.37 10.14
N CYS A 280 -12.72 13.07 10.26
CA CYS A 280 -13.29 12.25 9.19
C CYS A 280 -14.45 11.39 9.69
N ARG A 281 -15.60 11.48 9.00
CA ARG A 281 -16.80 10.70 9.28
C ARG A 281 -17.28 9.99 8.02
N VAL A 282 -17.82 8.78 8.17
CA VAL A 282 -18.49 8.09 7.05
C VAL A 282 -19.88 8.70 6.84
N ALA A 283 -20.06 9.39 5.72
CA ALA A 283 -21.32 10.00 5.35
C ALA A 283 -22.30 9.00 4.73
N PHE A 284 -21.80 8.19 3.79
CA PHE A 284 -22.62 7.25 3.06
C PHE A 284 -21.82 6.03 2.64
N LYS A 285 -22.47 4.87 2.66
CA LYS A 285 -21.89 3.60 2.21
C LYS A 285 -22.82 2.95 1.21
N LYS A 286 -22.45 2.99 -0.07
CA LYS A 286 -23.18 2.35 -1.16
C LYS A 286 -22.58 0.98 -1.46
N SER A 287 -23.38 -0.07 -1.30
CA SER A 287 -23.06 -1.40 -1.83
C SER A 287 -23.98 -1.67 -3.01
N ARG A 288 -23.47 -2.19 -4.12
CA ARG A 288 -24.36 -2.74 -5.17
C ARG A 288 -24.87 -4.11 -4.70
N ARG A 289 -26.13 -4.44 -5.00
CA ARG A 289 -26.75 -5.74 -4.60
C ARG A 289 -26.04 -6.94 -5.22
N GLU A 290 -25.43 -6.76 -6.39
CA GLU A 290 -24.76 -7.82 -7.16
C GLU A 290 -23.25 -7.59 -7.33
N GLY A 291 -22.70 -6.54 -6.69
CA GLY A 291 -21.28 -6.18 -6.84
C GLY A 291 -20.50 -6.36 -5.55
N SER A 292 -19.27 -6.89 -5.66
CA SER A 292 -18.27 -6.87 -4.57
C SER A 292 -17.74 -5.45 -4.30
N THR A 293 -18.10 -4.49 -5.14
CA THR A 293 -17.69 -3.10 -5.03
C THR A 293 -18.53 -2.34 -3.99
N THR A 294 -17.86 -1.81 -2.97
CA THR A 294 -18.43 -0.86 -2.02
C THR A 294 -17.86 0.52 -2.27
N THR A 295 -18.72 1.51 -2.48
CA THR A 295 -18.35 2.93 -2.51
C THR A 295 -18.58 3.52 -1.13
N VAL A 296 -17.55 4.16 -0.58
CA VAL A 296 -17.62 4.85 0.71
C VAL A 296 -17.42 6.34 0.47
N VAL A 297 -18.31 7.16 1.01
CA VAL A 297 -18.22 8.61 0.97
C VAL A 297 -17.88 9.10 2.36
N LEU A 298 -16.80 9.86 2.46
CA LEU A 298 -16.28 10.41 3.71
C LEU A 298 -16.54 11.92 3.74
N GLU A 299 -17.12 12.40 4.84
CA GLU A 299 -17.09 13.80 5.25
C GLU A 299 -15.78 14.05 5.97
N CYS A 300 -15.03 15.07 5.56
CA CYS A 300 -13.76 15.40 6.18
C CYS A 300 -13.59 16.92 6.37
N GLU A 301 -12.76 17.30 7.32
CA GLU A 301 -12.30 18.68 7.51
C GLU A 301 -11.51 19.17 6.26
N PRO A 302 -11.55 20.48 5.92
CA PRO A 302 -10.84 21.01 4.75
C PRO A 302 -9.34 20.72 4.74
N GLU A 303 -8.66 20.81 5.88
CA GLU A 303 -7.22 20.48 5.98
C GLU A 303 -6.94 19.02 5.60
N LEU A 304 -7.79 18.10 6.07
CA LEU A 304 -7.68 16.68 5.74
C LEU A 304 -7.96 16.44 4.26
N TYR A 305 -8.93 17.16 3.70
CA TYR A 305 -9.28 17.07 2.28
C TYR A 305 -8.10 17.40 1.37
N GLU A 306 -7.37 18.49 1.64
CA GLU A 306 -6.20 18.88 0.84
C GLU A 306 -5.11 17.80 0.84
N VAL A 307 -4.87 17.19 2.01
CA VAL A 307 -3.90 16.09 2.16
C VAL A 307 -4.34 14.87 1.34
N LEU A 308 -5.62 14.52 1.37
CA LEU A 308 -6.17 13.39 0.64
C LEU A 308 -6.17 13.62 -0.87
N VAL A 309 -6.54 14.81 -1.34
CA VAL A 309 -6.47 15.15 -2.77
C VAL A 309 -5.02 15.07 -3.27
N THR A 310 -4.06 15.50 -2.46
CA THR A 310 -2.62 15.40 -2.78
C THR A 310 -2.15 13.96 -2.92
N LEU A 311 -2.80 12.99 -2.25
CA LEU A 311 -2.47 11.58 -2.40
C LEU A 311 -2.90 10.98 -3.75
N ASP A 312 -3.92 11.53 -4.43
CA ASP A 312 -4.61 11.03 -5.65
C ASP A 312 -5.25 9.63 -5.52
N ARG A 313 -4.62 8.73 -4.76
CA ARG A 313 -5.04 7.35 -4.51
C ARG A 313 -4.81 6.98 -3.05
N ALA A 314 -5.77 6.25 -2.49
CA ALA A 314 -5.68 5.63 -1.18
C ALA A 314 -5.65 4.11 -1.31
N TYR A 315 -4.76 3.46 -0.58
CA TYR A 315 -4.74 2.02 -0.39
C TYR A 315 -5.68 1.64 0.75
N ILE A 316 -6.57 0.69 0.50
CA ILE A 316 -7.43 0.07 1.51
C ILE A 316 -7.29 -1.44 1.38
N GLY A 317 -6.63 -2.07 2.35
CA GLY A 317 -6.17 -3.45 2.23
C GLY A 317 -5.07 -3.55 1.17
N TRP A 318 -5.34 -4.26 0.07
CA TRP A 318 -4.43 -4.41 -1.07
C TRP A 318 -4.93 -3.66 -2.32
N GLU A 319 -6.07 -2.98 -2.22
CA GLU A 319 -6.70 -2.31 -3.33
C GLU A 319 -6.33 -0.83 -3.36
N ALA A 320 -5.85 -0.35 -4.51
CA ALA A 320 -5.60 1.07 -4.76
C ALA A 320 -6.90 1.72 -5.24
N VAL A 321 -7.48 2.57 -4.40
CA VAL A 321 -8.76 3.24 -4.63
C VAL A 321 -8.49 4.70 -5.03
N PRO A 322 -9.00 5.19 -6.17
CA PRO A 322 -8.86 6.59 -6.53
C PRO A 322 -9.62 7.47 -5.54
N ILE A 323 -8.98 8.56 -5.13
CA ILE A 323 -9.57 9.62 -4.34
C ILE A 323 -10.26 10.55 -5.33
N CYS A 324 -11.57 10.72 -5.19
CA CYS A 324 -12.36 11.56 -6.10
C CYS A 324 -13.16 12.59 -5.33
N ASP A 325 -13.21 13.81 -5.85
CA ASP A 325 -14.12 14.82 -5.34
C ASP A 325 -15.56 14.40 -5.59
N THR A 326 -16.43 14.64 -4.61
CA THR A 326 -17.86 14.52 -4.88
C THR A 326 -18.28 15.59 -5.87
N VAL A 327 -18.79 15.16 -7.02
CA VAL A 327 -19.36 16.06 -8.03
C VAL A 327 -20.85 16.23 -7.75
N CYS A 328 -21.30 17.49 -7.64
CA CYS A 328 -22.71 17.78 -7.48
C CYS A 328 -23.51 17.34 -8.71
N GLY A 329 -24.53 16.51 -8.50
CA GLY A 329 -25.37 15.99 -9.58
C GLY A 329 -26.22 17.03 -10.32
N LYS A 330 -26.43 18.21 -9.70
CA LYS A 330 -27.20 19.33 -10.28
C LYS A 330 -26.34 20.26 -11.10
N CYS A 331 -25.25 20.81 -10.55
CA CYS A 331 -24.47 21.86 -11.23
C CYS A 331 -23.13 21.40 -11.78
N ALA A 332 -22.76 20.13 -11.56
CA ALA A 332 -21.49 19.53 -11.97
C ALA A 332 -20.22 20.13 -11.34
N ALA A 333 -20.33 21.08 -10.39
CA ALA A 333 -19.19 21.55 -9.62
C ALA A 333 -18.85 20.59 -8.48
N THR A 334 -17.59 20.56 -8.08
CA THR A 334 -17.07 19.76 -6.97
C THR A 334 -17.26 20.46 -5.63
N GLY A 335 -17.10 19.73 -4.53
CA GLY A 335 -17.01 20.30 -3.18
C GLY A 335 -18.34 20.67 -2.50
N HIS A 336 -19.49 20.38 -3.09
CA HIS A 336 -20.79 20.56 -2.41
C HIS A 336 -21.80 19.42 -2.71
N ARG A 337 -22.72 19.16 -1.77
CA ARG A 337 -23.77 18.14 -1.93
C ARG A 337 -24.89 18.65 -2.81
N LEU A 338 -25.68 17.72 -3.34
CA LEU A 338 -26.88 18.04 -4.09
C LEU A 338 -27.88 18.86 -3.25
N ALA A 339 -28.00 18.56 -1.94
CA ALA A 339 -28.88 19.27 -1.01
C ALA A 339 -28.42 20.71 -0.76
N ASP A 340 -27.11 20.95 -0.77
CA ASP A 340 -26.49 22.26 -0.48
C ASP A 340 -26.27 23.09 -1.77
N CYS A 341 -26.72 22.59 -2.92
CA CYS A 341 -26.45 23.20 -4.21
C CYS A 341 -27.32 24.44 -4.47
N GLN A 342 -26.70 25.62 -4.37
CA GLN A 342 -27.34 26.91 -4.66
C GLN A 342 -27.39 27.28 -6.15
N SER A 343 -26.79 26.47 -7.04
CA SER A 343 -26.83 26.72 -8.48
C SER A 343 -28.27 26.66 -9.01
N THR A 344 -28.64 27.66 -9.81
CA THR A 344 -29.87 27.68 -10.61
C THR A 344 -29.72 26.88 -11.90
N VAL A 345 -28.49 26.78 -12.44
CA VAL A 345 -28.18 26.06 -13.67
C VAL A 345 -28.03 24.57 -13.36
N THR A 346 -28.70 23.75 -14.16
CA THR A 346 -28.55 22.29 -14.15
C THR A 346 -27.57 21.88 -15.24
N ARG A 347 -26.54 21.12 -14.87
CA ARG A 347 -25.51 20.59 -15.76
C ARG A 347 -25.31 19.10 -15.52
N CYS A 348 -25.18 18.33 -16.59
CA CYS A 348 -24.80 16.93 -16.52
C CYS A 348 -23.32 16.79 -16.10
N ALA A 349 -23.09 16.19 -14.94
CA ALA A 349 -21.76 16.01 -14.36
C ALA A 349 -20.80 15.28 -15.30
N THR A 350 -21.28 14.23 -15.96
CA THR A 350 -20.48 13.45 -16.92
C THR A 350 -20.10 14.29 -18.13
N CYS A 351 -21.07 14.94 -18.77
CA CYS A 351 -20.82 15.76 -19.97
C CYS A 351 -19.92 16.96 -19.67
N HIS A 352 -20.10 17.61 -18.51
CA HIS A 352 -19.26 18.70 -18.05
C HIS A 352 -17.81 18.25 -17.85
N ARG A 353 -17.59 17.10 -17.18
CA ARG A 353 -16.25 16.52 -16.99
C ARG A 353 -15.53 16.22 -18.31
N PHE A 354 -16.27 15.86 -19.35
CA PHE A 354 -15.72 15.62 -20.70
C PHE A 354 -15.68 16.88 -21.58
N GLY A 355 -15.97 18.07 -21.05
CA GLY A 355 -15.91 19.33 -21.80
C GLY A 355 -16.95 19.44 -22.92
N ARG A 356 -18.09 18.74 -22.81
CA ARG A 356 -19.16 18.83 -23.84
C ARG A 356 -20.00 20.09 -23.62
N ARG A 357 -20.23 20.84 -24.71
CA ARG A 357 -21.06 22.06 -24.71
C ARG A 357 -22.52 21.82 -24.31
N GLU A 358 -23.03 20.63 -24.58
CA GLU A 358 -24.41 20.22 -24.24
C GLU A 358 -24.58 19.83 -22.76
N ALA A 359 -23.56 20.03 -21.91
CA ALA A 359 -23.69 19.69 -20.49
C ALA A 359 -24.82 20.45 -19.81
N GLU A 360 -25.16 21.66 -20.25
CA GLU A 360 -26.19 22.52 -19.64
C GLU A 360 -27.62 22.19 -20.08
N THR A 361 -27.80 21.31 -21.08
CA THR A 361 -29.14 21.04 -21.65
C THR A 361 -29.87 19.92 -20.92
N HIS A 362 -29.20 19.17 -20.05
CA HIS A 362 -29.77 17.99 -19.40
C HIS A 362 -29.15 17.70 -18.03
N ALA A 363 -29.91 17.02 -17.18
CA ALA A 363 -29.44 16.55 -15.89
C ALA A 363 -28.56 15.28 -16.01
N THR A 364 -27.72 15.06 -15.00
CA THR A 364 -26.93 13.83 -14.88
C THR A 364 -27.85 12.60 -14.93
N ALA A 365 -27.49 11.61 -15.75
CA ALA A 365 -28.27 10.38 -16.00
C ALA A 365 -29.63 10.57 -16.73
N SER A 366 -29.91 11.74 -17.33
CA SER A 366 -31.03 11.91 -18.26
C SER A 366 -30.99 10.86 -19.38
N ARG A 367 -32.17 10.43 -19.88
CA ARG A 367 -32.28 9.49 -21.02
C ARG A 367 -31.67 10.06 -22.30
N ASP A 368 -31.62 11.39 -22.40
CA ASP A 368 -31.03 12.11 -23.53
C ASP A 368 -29.54 12.40 -23.35
N CYS A 369 -28.93 11.97 -22.23
CA CYS A 369 -27.50 12.16 -22.00
C CYS A 369 -26.68 11.34 -23.01
N PRO A 370 -25.82 11.97 -23.84
CA PRO A 370 -24.99 11.24 -24.78
C PRO A 370 -24.11 10.20 -24.09
N ALA A 371 -23.53 10.55 -22.93
CA ALA A 371 -22.68 9.63 -22.17
C ALA A 371 -23.41 8.38 -21.69
N ARG A 372 -24.72 8.48 -21.43
CA ARG A 372 -25.56 7.32 -21.08
C ARG A 372 -25.84 6.45 -22.30
N ARG A 373 -26.17 7.07 -23.45
CA ARG A 373 -26.36 6.36 -24.73
C ARG A 373 -25.11 5.63 -25.23
N PHE A 374 -23.92 6.04 -24.78
CA PHE A 374 -22.65 5.33 -25.05
C PHE A 374 -22.29 4.28 -23.99
N ALA A 375 -23.07 4.15 -22.92
CA ALA A 375 -22.80 3.22 -21.82
C ALA A 375 -23.81 2.06 -21.77
N GLU A 376 -25.05 2.31 -22.18
CA GLU A 376 -26.05 1.30 -22.57
C GLU A 376 -25.75 0.80 -23.99
#